data_AF-A0AAD0JDW8-F1
#
_entry.id   AF-A0AAD0JDW8-F1
#
_cell.length_a   1.000
_cell.length_b   1.000
_cell.length_c   1.000
_cell.angle_alpha   90.00
_cell.angle_beta   90.00
_cell.angle_gamma   90.00
#
_symmetry.space_group_name_H-M   'P 1'
#
loop_
_entity.id
_entity.type
_entity.pdbx_description
1 polymer ?
#
loop_
_entity_poly.entity_id
_entity_poly.type
_entity_poly.pdbx_seq_one_letter_code
_entity_poly.pdbx_strand_id
1 'polypeptide(L)'
;MSPQPPVLTPEVESLLSRIDHALSSAEGMALMISDNEPADPTAHTRPGYNVQKISVAMMALSQHGRRLLNELRQQYLKVTLH
;
A
#
# COMPACT_ATOMS: atom_id res chain seq x y z
N MET A 1 -15.67 15.05 -28.61
CA MET A 1 -15.51 13.60 -28.39
C MET A 1 -15.83 13.35 -26.93
N SER A 2 -16.93 12.66 -26.64
CA SER A 2 -17.29 12.36 -25.25
C SER A 2 -16.26 11.38 -24.68
N PRO A 3 -15.70 11.59 -23.48
CA PRO A 3 -14.75 10.67 -22.89
C PRO A 3 -15.46 9.35 -22.64
N GLN A 4 -14.96 8.28 -23.26
CA GLN A 4 -15.49 6.94 -23.08
C GLN A 4 -15.29 6.55 -21.60
N PRO A 5 -16.29 5.95 -20.96
CA PRO A 5 -16.17 5.55 -19.56
C PRO A 5 -14.99 4.57 -19.37
N PRO A 6 -14.16 4.71 -18.32
CA PRO A 6 -13.05 3.80 -18.08
C PRO A 6 -13.58 2.39 -17.75
N VAL A 7 -13.37 1.44 -18.67
CA VAL A 7 -13.71 0.02 -18.49
C VAL A 7 -12.59 -0.68 -17.72
N LEU A 8 -12.93 -1.52 -16.74
CA LEU A 8 -11.96 -2.36 -16.06
C LEU A 8 -11.54 -3.51 -16.99
N THR A 9 -10.37 -3.39 -17.61
CA THR A 9 -9.80 -4.48 -18.41
C THR A 9 -9.09 -5.51 -17.52
N PRO A 10 -8.89 -6.76 -17.98
CA PRO A 10 -8.14 -7.77 -17.23
C PRO A 10 -6.71 -7.32 -16.86
N GLU A 11 -6.06 -6.54 -17.72
CA GLU A 11 -4.71 -6.01 -17.48
C GLU A 11 -4.71 -4.98 -16.36
N VAL A 12 -5.73 -4.11 -16.32
CA VAL A 12 -5.94 -3.14 -15.24
C VAL A 12 -6.23 -3.87 -13.94
N GLU A 13 -7.12 -4.85 -13.94
CA GLU A 13 -7.42 -5.66 -12.75
C GLU A 13 -6.17 -6.38 -12.22
N SER A 14 -5.37 -6.98 -13.11
CA SER A 14 -4.08 -7.60 -12.76
C SER A 14 -3.10 -6.59 -12.17
N LEU A 15 -3.03 -5.37 -12.70
CA LEU A 15 -2.20 -4.29 -12.14
C LEU A 15 -2.69 -3.89 -10.73
N LEU A 16 -3.99 -3.65 -10.55
CA LEU A 16 -4.56 -3.28 -9.26
C LEU A 16 -4.34 -4.38 -8.22
N SER A 17 -4.46 -5.65 -8.61
CA SER A 17 -4.18 -6.80 -7.74
C SER A 17 -2.71 -6.85 -7.30
N ARG A 18 -1.76 -6.61 -8.22
CA ARG A 18 -0.33 -6.53 -7.88
C ARG A 18 0.00 -5.39 -6.93
N ILE A 19 -0.65 -4.23 -7.10
CA ILE A 19 -0.49 -3.08 -6.20
C ILE A 19 -1.02 -3.44 -4.81
N ASP A 20 -2.20 -4.03 -4.72
CA ASP A 20 -2.80 -4.46 -3.45
C ASP A 20 -1.92 -5.45 -2.68
N HIS A 21 -1.35 -6.42 -3.41
CA HIS A 21 -0.41 -7.40 -2.87
C HIS A 21 0.88 -6.74 -2.35
N ALA A 22 1.43 -5.78 -3.10
CA ALA A 22 2.63 -5.05 -2.69
C ALA A 22 2.39 -4.22 -1.41
N LEU A 23 1.25 -3.53 -1.30
CA LEU A 23 0.88 -2.77 -0.11
C LEU A 23 0.70 -3.68 1.11
N SER A 24 0.03 -4.83 0.93
CA SER A 24 -0.18 -5.82 1.99
C SER A 24 1.14 -6.45 2.45
N SER A 25 2.04 -6.76 1.52
CA SER A 25 3.38 -7.26 1.83
C SER A 25 4.21 -6.23 2.61
N ALA A 26 4.12 -4.95 2.23
CA ALA A 26 4.80 -3.87 2.94
C ALA A 26 4.31 -3.71 4.39
N GLU A 27 3.01 -3.92 4.65
CA GLU A 27 2.51 -3.94 6.04
C GLU A 27 3.01 -5.14 6.82
N GLY A 28 2.99 -6.33 6.22
CA GLY A 28 3.55 -7.52 6.85
C GLY A 28 5.01 -7.32 7.25
N MET A 29 5.81 -6.73 6.36
CA MET A 29 7.20 -6.37 6.68
C MET A 29 7.30 -5.32 7.78
N ALA A 30 6.45 -4.30 7.78
CA ALA A 30 6.46 -3.26 8.82
C ALA A 30 6.15 -3.84 10.20
N LEU A 31 5.20 -4.78 10.30
CA LEU A 31 4.88 -5.51 11.52
C LEU A 31 6.06 -6.36 11.98
N MET A 32 6.66 -7.16 11.08
CA MET A 32 7.84 -7.97 11.41
C MET A 32 9.03 -7.11 11.88
N ILE A 33 9.23 -5.95 11.25
CA ILE A 33 10.28 -5.00 11.63
C ILE A 33 10.01 -4.44 13.02
N SER A 34 8.75 -4.10 13.33
CA SER A 34 8.35 -3.61 14.65
C SER A 34 8.49 -4.66 15.73
N ASP A 35 8.14 -5.92 15.45
CA ASP A 35 8.22 -7.03 16.41
C ASP A 35 9.67 -7.43 16.73
N ASN A 36 10.59 -7.18 15.79
CA ASN A 36 12.02 -7.45 15.95
C ASN A 36 12.82 -6.21 16.38
N GLU A 37 12.16 -5.15 16.84
CA GLU A 37 12.85 -3.96 17.35
C GLU A 37 13.68 -4.34 18.59
N PRO A 38 15.00 -4.15 18.59
CA PRO A 38 15.82 -4.46 19.75
C PRO A 38 15.42 -3.56 20.93
N ALA A 39 15.39 -4.15 22.14
CA ALA A 39 15.06 -3.42 23.36
C ALA A 39 16.02 -2.25 23.65
N ASP A 40 17.22 -2.29 23.08
CA ASP A 40 18.17 -1.18 23.10
C ASP A 40 18.12 -0.40 21.77
N PRO A 41 17.60 0.84 21.77
CA PRO A 41 17.53 1.68 20.57
C PRO A 41 18.91 2.09 20.03
N THR A 42 19.99 1.91 20.80
CA THR A 42 21.37 2.15 20.35
C THR A 42 22.01 0.95 19.64
N ALA A 43 21.34 -0.21 19.62
CA ALA A 43 21.81 -1.40 18.90
C ALA A 43 21.90 -1.18 17.38
N HIS A 44 21.19 -0.18 16.85
CA HIS A 44 21.32 0.24 15.45
C HIS A 44 22.49 1.21 15.29
N THR A 45 23.55 0.72 14.65
CA THR A 45 24.81 1.44 14.38
C THR A 45 24.67 2.65 13.44
N ARG A 46 23.49 2.94 12.89
CA ARG A 46 23.25 4.08 11.99
C ARG A 46 22.59 5.25 12.71
N PRO A 47 23.25 6.42 12.80
CA PRO A 47 22.64 7.65 13.30
C PRO A 47 21.34 7.97 12.57
N GLY A 48 20.27 8.21 13.31
CA GLY A 48 18.95 8.58 12.75
C GLY A 48 18.11 7.42 12.22
N TYR A 49 18.63 6.18 12.23
CA TYR A 49 17.84 4.99 11.89
C TYR A 49 16.95 4.61 13.07
N ASN A 50 15.65 4.91 12.96
CA ASN A 50 14.66 4.57 13.97
C ASN A 50 13.67 3.58 13.33
N VAL A 51 13.74 2.33 13.78
CA VAL A 51 12.93 1.21 13.30
C VAL A 51 11.43 1.51 13.43
N GLN A 52 11.02 2.03 14.58
CA GLN A 52 9.66 2.49 14.81
C GLN A 52 9.18 3.54 13.79
N LYS A 53 10.01 4.54 13.44
CA LYS A 53 9.64 5.54 12.43
C LYS A 53 9.46 4.92 11.05
N ILE A 54 10.31 3.95 10.70
CA ILE A 54 10.24 3.26 9.40
C ILE A 54 8.99 2.38 9.35
N SER A 55 8.73 1.56 10.37
CA SER A 55 7.55 0.69 10.42
C SER A 55 6.25 1.51 10.40
N VAL A 56 6.18 2.61 11.15
CA VAL A 56 5.04 3.53 11.14
C VAL A 56 4.83 4.17 9.77
N ALA A 57 5.91 4.65 9.13
CA ALA A 57 5.82 5.23 7.80
C ALA A 57 5.34 4.22 6.75
N MET A 58 5.86 2.99 6.78
CA MET A 58 5.45 1.90 5.89
C MET A 58 3.97 1.55 6.09
N MET A 59 3.52 1.41 7.34
CA MET A 59 2.11 1.17 7.67
C MET A 59 1.20 2.29 7.13
N ALA A 60 1.56 3.55 7.37
CA ALA A 60 0.77 4.70 6.92
C ALA A 60 0.66 4.75 5.39
N LEU A 61 1.77 4.52 4.68
CA LEU A 61 1.80 4.50 3.22
C LEU A 61 0.95 3.36 2.65
N SER A 62 1.06 2.16 3.21
CA SER A 62 0.29 1.00 2.75
C SER A 62 -1.21 1.18 2.96
N GLN A 63 -1.63 1.66 4.13
CA GLN A 63 -3.02 1.94 4.44
C GLN A 63 -3.60 3.03 3.53
N HIS A 64 -2.85 4.12 3.33
CA HIS A 64 -3.26 5.19 2.43
C HIS A 64 -3.37 4.70 0.98
N GLY A 65 -2.39 3.93 0.50
CA GLY A 65 -2.38 3.32 -0.83
C GLY A 65 -3.61 2.44 -1.07
N ARG A 66 -4.02 1.63 -0.09
CA ARG A 66 -5.23 0.79 -0.22
C ARG A 66 -6.51 1.61 -0.27
N ARG A 67 -6.60 2.70 0.49
CA ARG A 67 -7.75 3.62 0.38
C ARG A 67 -7.87 4.17 -1.05
N LEU A 68 -6.77 4.69 -1.61
CA LEU A 68 -6.73 5.21 -2.98
C LEU A 68 -7.04 4.13 -4.01
N LEU A 69 -6.53 2.91 -3.81
CA LEU A 69 -6.79 1.78 -4.71
C LEU A 69 -8.28 1.40 -4.73
N ASN A 70 -8.93 1.42 -3.57
CA ASN A 70 -10.37 1.15 -3.46
C ASN A 70 -11.21 2.27 -4.09
N GLU A 71 -10.83 3.53 -3.91
CA GLU A 71 -11.47 4.67 -4.58
C GLU A 71 -11.37 4.54 -6.10
N LEU A 72 -10.19 4.16 -6.61
CA LEU A 72 -9.97 3.91 -8.03
C LEU A 72 -10.85 2.76 -8.55
N ARG A 73 -10.88 1.62 -7.85
CA ARG A 73 -11.75 0.47 -8.20
C ARG A 73 -13.23 0.88 -8.27
N GLN A 74 -13.71 1.70 -7.34
CA GLN A 74 -15.08 2.20 -7.36
C GLN A 74 -15.40 3.08 -8.58
N GLN A 75 -14.44 3.85 -9.07
CA GLN A 75 -14.62 4.63 -10.30
C GLN A 75 -14.82 3.74 -11.52
N TYR A 76 -14.07 2.63 -11.62
CA TYR A 76 -14.25 1.63 -12.67
C TYR A 76 -15.58 0.85 -12.55
N LEU A 77 -16.06 0.56 -11.33
CA LEU A 77 -17.32 -0.15 -11.10
C LEU A 77 -18.58 0.70 -11.37
N LYS A 78 -18.52 2.01 -11.11
CA LYS A 78 -19.63 2.94 -11.43
C LYS A 78 -19.90 3.07 -12.93
N VAL A 79 -18.93 2.67 -13.73
CA VAL A 79 -18.94 2.79 -15.19
C VAL A 79 -19.55 1.56 -15.87
N THR A 80 -19.49 0.39 -15.25
CA THR A 80 -19.94 -0.88 -15.85
C THR A 80 -21.41 -1.22 -15.63
N LEU A 81 -22.18 -0.39 -14.89
CA LEU A 81 -23.59 -0.61 -14.55
C LEU A 81 -24.60 0.22 -15.37
N HIS A 82 -24.19 0.81 -16.49
CA HIS A 82 -25.06 1.60 -17.38
C HIS A 82 -25.06 1.08 -18.81
#